data_AF-A0A7J4J3M9-F1
#
_entry.id   AF-A0A7J4J3M9-F1
#
_cell.length_a   1.000
_cell.length_b   1.000
_cell.length_c   1.000
_cell.angle_alpha   90.00
_cell.angle_beta   90.00
_cell.angle_gamma   90.00
#
_symmetry.space_group_name_H-M   'P 1'
#
loop_
_entity.id
_entity.type
_entity.pdbx_description
1 polymer ?
#
loop_
_entity_poly.entity_id
_entity_poly.type
_entity_poly.pdbx_seq_one_letter_code
_entity_poly.pdbx_strand_id
1 'polypeptide(L)'
;MSELFEWLVQYHLDTNLSPVLPHIKHGRAYSAQGEPAIEGEENDWAKGCLIIANGQTLAQRLREDKIILDHVAPRFSPAPSYGQFSDYLAGSAKKDGAFVYDGSHRSIARVARFTNASDSLDLARQLQLYLLPANFVFEKNETPLTGADIDEHIGTKTDLAICAPIAYTIPGSDVHAYQVKRTGYGDLGLGKVTHFAKQGLVEELFFRYAPDSDGPFIDEEHAIVGVHRKYEKLDGRVQLKSEQLWNTGYREELREVV
;
A
#
# COMPACT_ATOMS: atom_id res chain seq x y z
N MET A 1 -4.48 -14.49 1.29
CA MET A 1 -4.33 -13.12 0.77
C MET A 1 -4.16 -12.08 1.88
N SER A 2 -4.80 -12.26 3.06
CA SER A 2 -4.51 -11.44 4.26
C SER A 2 -3.01 -11.35 4.59
N GLU A 3 -2.27 -12.44 4.40
CA GLU A 3 -0.81 -12.50 4.63
C GLU A 3 -0.01 -11.42 3.87
N LEU A 4 -0.38 -11.03 2.65
CA LEU A 4 0.38 -10.04 1.88
C LEU A 4 0.30 -8.65 2.49
N PHE A 5 -0.87 -8.27 3.01
CA PHE A 5 -1.04 -6.99 3.68
C PHE A 5 -0.18 -6.95 4.95
N GLU A 6 -0.24 -8.00 5.77
CA GLU A 6 0.58 -8.16 6.98
C GLU A 6 2.08 -8.13 6.66
N TRP A 7 2.52 -8.82 5.62
CA TRP A 7 3.91 -8.79 5.16
C TRP A 7 4.34 -7.39 4.71
N LEU A 8 3.46 -6.62 4.06
CA LEU A 8 3.76 -5.25 3.67
C LEU A 8 3.77 -4.28 4.85
N VAL A 9 2.90 -4.49 5.85
CA VAL A 9 2.95 -3.76 7.13
C VAL A 9 4.30 -4.02 7.80
N GLN A 10 4.70 -5.28 7.92
CA GLN A 10 5.98 -5.65 8.52
C GLN A 10 7.18 -5.11 7.72
N TYR A 11 7.12 -5.18 6.38
CA TYR A 11 8.12 -4.55 5.52
C TYR A 11 8.20 -3.04 5.73
N HIS A 12 7.05 -2.36 5.86
CA HIS A 12 6.98 -0.92 6.07
C HIS A 12 7.53 -0.52 7.44
N LEU A 13 7.27 -1.32 8.49
CA LEU A 13 7.89 -1.17 9.81
C LEU A 13 9.41 -1.28 9.73
N ASP A 14 9.93 -2.35 9.12
CA ASP A 14 11.36 -2.65 9.08
C ASP A 14 12.14 -1.68 8.17
N THR A 15 11.52 -1.27 7.07
CA THR A 15 12.21 -0.53 5.99
C THR A 15 12.02 0.98 6.07
N ASN A 16 10.89 1.44 6.60
CA ASN A 16 10.53 2.87 6.58
C ASN A 16 10.44 3.47 7.98
N LEU A 17 9.69 2.84 8.90
CA LEU A 17 9.56 3.37 10.25
C LEU A 17 10.85 3.23 11.05
N SER A 18 11.40 2.01 11.15
CA SER A 18 12.56 1.73 12.02
C SER A 18 13.76 2.64 11.72
N PRO A 19 14.16 2.90 10.46
CA PRO A 19 15.27 3.80 10.17
C PRO A 19 14.99 5.28 10.48
N VAL A 20 13.72 5.71 10.55
CA VAL A 20 13.37 7.11 10.81
C VAL A 20 13.08 7.40 12.28
N LEU A 21 12.86 6.38 13.12
CA LEU A 21 12.62 6.57 14.57
C LEU A 21 13.61 7.54 15.22
N PRO A 22 14.95 7.41 15.04
CA PRO A 22 15.92 8.31 15.68
C PRO A 22 15.83 9.77 15.22
N HIS A 23 15.07 10.04 14.16
CA HIS A 23 14.89 11.35 13.54
C HIS A 23 13.50 11.94 13.81
N ILE A 24 12.63 11.24 14.54
CA ILE A 24 11.32 11.77 14.90
C ILE A 24 11.46 12.78 16.05
N LYS A 25 10.87 13.96 15.87
CA LYS A 25 10.83 15.01 16.90
C LYS A 25 9.42 15.56 16.99
N HIS A 26 8.85 15.55 18.19
CA HIS A 26 7.50 16.08 18.46
C HIS A 26 6.43 15.58 17.46
N GLY A 27 6.45 14.28 17.16
CA GLY A 27 5.48 13.66 16.27
C GLY A 27 5.68 13.90 14.77
N ARG A 28 6.82 14.46 14.35
CA ARG A 28 7.17 14.66 12.95
C ARG A 28 8.47 13.93 12.61
N ALA A 29 8.48 13.21 11.48
CA ALA A 29 9.68 12.59 10.94
C ALA A 29 10.55 13.62 10.22
N TYR A 30 11.88 13.45 10.34
CA TYR A 30 12.86 14.25 9.61
C TYR A 30 13.80 13.33 8.82
N SER A 31 14.23 13.78 7.65
CA SER A 31 15.28 13.11 6.89
C SER A 31 16.63 13.19 7.62
N ALA A 32 17.60 12.39 7.21
CA ALA A 32 18.97 12.46 7.75
C ALA A 32 19.63 13.84 7.51
N GLN A 33 19.14 14.59 6.51
CA GLN A 33 19.57 15.95 6.18
C GLN A 33 18.82 17.02 6.99
N GLY A 34 17.83 16.63 7.81
CA GLY A 34 17.07 17.52 8.68
C GLY A 34 15.83 18.14 8.03
N GLU A 35 15.40 17.64 6.86
CA GLU A 35 14.18 18.11 6.19
C GLU A 35 12.95 17.43 6.81
N PRO A 36 11.90 18.17 7.16
CA PRO A 36 10.68 17.58 7.70
C PRO A 36 9.93 16.79 6.63
N ALA A 37 9.32 15.68 7.02
CA ALA A 37 8.32 15.01 6.20
C ALA A 37 7.06 15.88 6.10
N ILE A 38 6.47 15.93 4.91
CA ILE A 38 5.27 16.73 4.60
C ILE A 38 4.20 15.80 4.06
N GLU A 39 2.99 15.90 4.62
CA GLU A 39 1.83 15.16 4.12
C GLU A 39 1.53 15.57 2.67
N GLY A 40 1.26 14.59 1.81
CA GLY A 40 1.03 14.84 0.38
C GLY A 40 2.31 14.93 -0.46
N GLU A 41 3.50 14.98 0.14
CA GLU A 41 4.78 15.00 -0.59
C GLU A 41 5.49 13.63 -0.55
N GLU A 42 6.21 13.28 -1.63
CA GLU A 42 7.01 12.05 -1.64
C GLU A 42 8.25 12.18 -0.77
N ASN A 43 8.46 11.20 0.10
CA ASN A 43 9.69 11.12 0.88
C ASN A 43 10.77 10.34 0.12
N ASP A 44 11.94 10.94 -0.07
CA ASP A 44 13.05 10.34 -0.81
C ASP A 44 13.77 9.21 -0.08
N TRP A 45 13.58 9.15 1.24
CA TRP A 45 14.10 8.14 2.14
C TRP A 45 13.12 6.97 2.37
N ALA A 46 11.84 7.13 2.03
CA ALA A 46 10.85 6.06 2.10
C ALA A 46 10.90 5.17 0.85
N LYS A 47 10.86 3.86 1.05
CA LYS A 47 10.68 2.86 0.01
C LYS A 47 9.21 2.56 -0.23
N GLY A 48 8.82 2.63 -1.50
CA GLY A 48 7.48 2.30 -1.97
C GLY A 48 7.44 1.00 -2.76
N CYS A 49 6.25 0.44 -2.87
CA CYS A 49 5.98 -0.61 -3.84
C CYS A 49 4.50 -0.64 -4.21
N LEU A 50 4.24 -1.11 -5.42
CA LEU A 50 2.92 -1.57 -5.86
C LEU A 50 3.02 -3.05 -6.20
N ILE A 51 2.12 -3.85 -5.63
CA ILE A 51 1.97 -5.27 -5.91
C ILE A 51 0.55 -5.49 -6.43
N ILE A 52 0.41 -5.93 -7.68
CA ILE A 52 -0.87 -6.43 -8.19
C ILE A 52 -0.87 -7.94 -8.03
N ALA A 53 -1.79 -8.45 -7.22
CA ALA A 53 -1.86 -9.84 -6.84
C ALA A 53 -3.12 -10.51 -7.40
N ASN A 54 -2.93 -11.72 -7.90
CA ASN A 54 -3.96 -12.67 -8.32
C ASN A 54 -3.26 -14.04 -8.44
N GLY A 55 -3.95 -15.11 -8.81
CA GLY A 55 -3.32 -16.37 -9.20
C GLY A 55 -2.64 -16.35 -10.58
N GLN A 56 -2.50 -17.54 -11.16
CA GLN A 56 -1.63 -17.91 -12.29
C GLN A 56 -1.68 -17.09 -13.59
N THR A 57 -2.72 -16.30 -13.86
CA THR A 57 -2.96 -15.73 -15.21
C THR A 57 -2.89 -14.21 -15.31
N LEU A 58 -2.75 -13.50 -14.19
CA LEU A 58 -2.82 -12.03 -14.19
C LEU A 58 -1.69 -11.37 -14.96
N ALA A 59 -0.46 -11.83 -14.79
CA ALA A 59 0.70 -11.23 -15.46
C ALA A 59 0.55 -11.24 -16.99
N GLN A 60 -0.02 -12.31 -17.55
CA GLN A 60 -0.27 -12.40 -18.98
C GLN A 60 -1.34 -11.39 -19.42
N ARG A 61 -2.50 -11.35 -18.74
CA ARG A 61 -3.57 -10.40 -19.08
C ARG A 61 -3.09 -8.94 -19.00
N LEU A 62 -2.33 -8.60 -17.95
CA LEU A 62 -1.77 -7.25 -17.79
C LEU A 62 -0.77 -6.90 -18.92
N ARG A 63 -0.10 -7.89 -19.54
CA ARG A 63 0.77 -7.66 -20.70
C ARG A 63 -0.01 -7.52 -21.99
N GLU A 64 -1.02 -8.36 -22.19
CA GLU A 64 -1.92 -8.30 -23.36
C GLU A 64 -2.62 -6.93 -23.44
N ASP A 65 -3.04 -6.40 -22.29
CA ASP A 65 -3.64 -5.07 -22.14
C ASP A 65 -2.60 -3.93 -22.08
N LYS A 66 -1.31 -4.24 -22.25
CA LYS A 66 -0.18 -3.30 -22.23
C LYS A 66 -0.06 -2.48 -20.93
N ILE A 67 -0.63 -2.96 -19.83
CA ILE A 67 -0.40 -2.39 -18.48
C ILE A 67 1.03 -2.65 -18.02
N ILE A 68 1.55 -3.85 -18.26
CA ILE A 68 2.98 -4.16 -18.06
C ILE A 68 3.72 -3.76 -19.33
N LEU A 69 4.50 -2.68 -19.23
CA LEU A 69 5.39 -2.22 -20.30
C LEU A 69 6.76 -2.86 -20.14
N ASP A 70 6.82 -4.16 -20.43
CA ASP A 70 8.07 -4.91 -20.46
C ASP A 70 8.13 -5.80 -21.71
N HIS A 71 9.26 -5.71 -22.42
CA HIS A 71 9.55 -6.57 -23.56
C HIS A 71 9.81 -8.01 -23.12
N VAL A 72 10.21 -8.22 -21.86
CA VAL A 72 10.50 -9.53 -21.27
C VAL A 72 9.35 -9.97 -20.37
N ALA A 73 9.03 -11.26 -20.40
CA ALA A 73 8.07 -11.83 -19.47
C ALA A 73 8.56 -11.69 -18.01
N PRO A 74 7.69 -11.34 -17.05
CA PRO A 74 8.05 -11.29 -15.64
C PRO A 74 8.65 -12.62 -15.20
N ARG A 75 9.82 -12.56 -14.54
CA ARG A 75 10.50 -13.74 -13.99
C ARG A 75 10.09 -13.92 -12.55
N PHE A 76 9.27 -14.94 -12.30
CA PHE A 76 8.78 -15.25 -10.96
C PHE A 76 9.85 -15.92 -10.11
N SER A 77 9.93 -15.51 -8.86
CA SER A 77 10.75 -16.12 -7.82
C SER A 77 9.85 -16.56 -6.66
N PRO A 78 10.11 -17.72 -6.04
CA PRO A 78 9.36 -18.16 -4.87
C PRO A 78 9.43 -17.12 -3.74
N ALA A 79 8.28 -16.82 -3.14
CA ALA A 79 8.13 -16.00 -1.95
C ALA A 79 7.02 -16.58 -1.03
N PRO A 80 7.21 -17.82 -0.52
CA PRO A 80 6.25 -18.48 0.35
C PRO A 80 6.30 -18.02 1.82
N SER A 81 7.20 -17.12 2.20
CA SER A 81 7.30 -16.59 3.56
C SER A 81 7.61 -15.10 3.55
N TYR A 82 7.38 -14.44 4.69
CA TYR A 82 7.75 -13.03 4.87
C TYR A 82 9.23 -12.79 4.55
N GLY A 83 10.15 -13.61 5.07
CA GLY A 83 11.59 -13.43 4.85
C GLY A 83 11.97 -13.46 3.37
N GLN A 84 11.50 -14.45 2.63
CA GLN A 84 11.78 -14.53 1.19
C GLN A 84 11.10 -13.41 0.39
N PHE A 85 9.91 -12.98 0.81
CA PHE A 85 9.21 -11.85 0.23
C PHE A 85 9.97 -10.52 0.48
N SER A 86 10.38 -10.24 1.71
CA SER A 86 11.12 -9.03 2.09
C SER A 86 12.48 -8.98 1.42
N ASP A 87 13.20 -10.11 1.36
CA ASP A 87 14.49 -10.22 0.68
C ASP A 87 14.34 -9.93 -0.82
N TYR A 88 13.29 -10.48 -1.44
CA TYR A 88 13.00 -10.21 -2.85
C TYR A 88 12.74 -8.72 -3.11
N LEU A 89 11.91 -8.08 -2.29
CA LEU A 89 11.62 -6.65 -2.42
C LEU A 89 12.89 -5.81 -2.22
N ALA A 90 13.69 -6.11 -1.19
CA ALA A 90 14.92 -5.40 -0.87
C ALA A 90 15.98 -5.52 -1.97
N GLY A 91 16.12 -6.71 -2.57
CA GLY A 91 17.07 -6.95 -3.68
C GLY A 91 16.62 -6.38 -5.03
N SER A 92 15.30 -6.23 -5.23
CA SER A 92 14.74 -5.89 -6.55
C SER A 92 14.38 -4.41 -6.71
N ALA A 93 14.06 -3.69 -5.62
CA ALA A 93 13.66 -2.29 -5.67
C ALA A 93 14.75 -1.36 -5.10
N LYS A 94 15.26 -0.43 -5.92
CA LYS A 94 16.20 0.60 -5.46
C LYS A 94 15.52 1.63 -4.54
N LYS A 95 14.29 2.04 -4.85
CA LYS A 95 13.49 3.00 -4.06
C LYS A 95 11.98 2.75 -4.17
N ASP A 96 11.49 2.47 -5.37
CA ASP A 96 10.06 2.32 -5.60
C ASP A 96 9.78 1.24 -6.65
N GLY A 97 9.19 0.13 -6.22
CA GLY A 97 9.04 -1.08 -7.03
C GLY A 97 7.63 -1.30 -7.59
N ALA A 98 7.56 -2.07 -8.67
CA ALA A 98 6.33 -2.53 -9.28
C ALA A 98 6.41 -4.05 -9.44
N PHE A 99 5.40 -4.76 -8.94
CA PHE A 99 5.43 -6.22 -8.82
C PHE A 99 4.09 -6.85 -9.18
N VAL A 100 4.17 -8.09 -9.64
CA VAL A 100 3.03 -9.00 -9.72
C VAL A 100 3.27 -10.15 -8.75
N TYR A 101 2.25 -10.52 -7.98
CA TYR A 101 2.30 -11.67 -7.09
C TYR A 101 1.33 -12.74 -7.58
N ASP A 102 1.83 -13.96 -7.77
CA ASP A 102 1.04 -15.16 -8.04
C ASP A 102 0.73 -15.86 -6.71
N GLY A 103 -0.50 -15.64 -6.24
CA GLY A 103 -0.98 -16.22 -4.99
C GLY A 103 -1.13 -17.73 -5.00
N SER A 104 -1.32 -18.35 -6.17
CA SER A 104 -1.47 -19.81 -6.29
C SER A 104 -0.15 -20.54 -6.10
N HIS A 105 0.96 -19.92 -6.54
CA HIS A 105 2.30 -20.48 -6.40
C HIS A 105 3.15 -19.82 -5.32
N ARG A 106 2.59 -18.83 -4.61
CA ARG A 106 3.30 -17.97 -3.67
C ARG A 106 4.61 -17.47 -4.25
N SER A 107 4.55 -16.86 -5.43
CA SER A 107 5.72 -16.36 -6.15
C SER A 107 5.52 -14.92 -6.58
N ILE A 108 6.61 -14.17 -6.70
CA ILE A 108 6.61 -12.75 -7.00
C ILE A 108 7.53 -12.45 -8.18
N ALA A 109 7.12 -11.52 -9.02
CA ALA A 109 7.94 -11.02 -10.11
C ALA A 109 7.94 -9.49 -10.11
N ARG A 110 9.13 -8.90 -10.22
CA ARG A 110 9.28 -7.49 -10.56
C ARG A 110 8.89 -7.27 -12.01
N VAL A 111 8.18 -6.18 -12.26
CA VAL A 111 7.94 -5.66 -13.60
C VAL A 111 8.73 -4.37 -13.78
N ALA A 112 9.25 -4.12 -14.99
CA ALA A 112 10.04 -2.91 -15.25
C ALA A 112 9.21 -1.64 -15.01
N ARG A 113 7.99 -1.62 -15.54
CA ARG A 113 7.08 -0.48 -15.45
C ARG A 113 5.63 -0.94 -15.60
N PHE A 114 4.78 -0.42 -14.73
CA PHE A 114 3.36 -0.34 -15.03
C PHE A 114 3.03 0.98 -15.73
N THR A 115 2.08 0.93 -16.65
CA THR A 115 1.38 2.11 -17.16
C THR A 115 -0.06 2.07 -16.70
N ASN A 116 -0.67 3.24 -16.63
CA ASN A 116 -2.09 3.39 -16.44
C ASN A 116 -2.80 3.84 -17.73
N ALA A 117 -2.09 4.08 -18.83
CA ALA A 117 -2.71 4.43 -20.12
C ALA A 117 -3.31 3.19 -20.83
N SER A 118 -4.44 2.69 -20.35
CA SER A 118 -5.21 1.60 -20.96
C SER A 118 -6.71 1.86 -20.80
N ASP A 119 -7.44 1.69 -21.90
CA ASP A 119 -8.91 1.84 -21.98
C ASP A 119 -9.64 0.88 -21.03
N SER A 120 -9.02 -0.28 -20.74
CA SER A 120 -9.55 -1.26 -19.77
C SER A 120 -9.74 -0.66 -18.36
N LEU A 121 -9.07 0.45 -18.04
CA LEU A 121 -9.15 1.12 -16.74
C LEU A 121 -10.19 2.25 -16.69
N ASP A 122 -10.76 2.68 -17.81
CA ASP A 122 -11.55 3.92 -17.88
C ASP A 122 -12.82 3.87 -17.04
N LEU A 123 -13.53 2.75 -17.05
CA LEU A 123 -14.70 2.57 -16.19
C LEU A 123 -14.32 2.66 -14.71
N ALA A 124 -13.18 2.07 -14.32
CA ALA A 124 -12.72 2.10 -12.95
C ALA A 124 -12.32 3.53 -12.53
N ARG A 125 -11.71 4.31 -13.43
CA ARG A 125 -11.40 5.74 -13.20
C ARG A 125 -12.61 6.58 -12.92
N GLN A 126 -13.67 6.41 -13.71
CA GLN A 126 -14.92 7.13 -13.52
C GLN A 126 -15.56 6.86 -12.14
N LEU A 127 -15.19 5.74 -11.51
CA LEU A 127 -15.70 5.34 -10.21
C LEU A 127 -14.78 5.72 -9.05
N GLN A 128 -13.56 6.24 -9.27
CA GLN A 128 -12.55 6.45 -8.22
C GLN A 128 -13.04 7.22 -7.00
N LEU A 129 -13.83 8.27 -7.20
CA LEU A 129 -14.40 9.07 -6.10
C LEU A 129 -15.27 8.27 -5.14
N TYR A 130 -15.82 7.15 -5.59
CA TYR A 130 -16.67 6.26 -4.79
C TYR A 130 -15.89 5.10 -4.17
N LEU A 131 -14.62 4.92 -4.56
CA LEU A 131 -13.75 3.80 -4.16
C LEU A 131 -12.80 4.18 -3.01
N LEU A 132 -12.81 5.44 -2.59
CA LEU A 132 -11.92 6.00 -1.58
C LEU A 132 -12.73 6.74 -0.50
N PRO A 133 -12.30 6.67 0.77
CA PRO A 133 -12.85 7.53 1.82
C PRO A 133 -12.33 8.98 1.69
N ALA A 134 -13.04 9.93 2.31
CA ALA A 134 -12.70 11.36 2.33
C ALA A 134 -11.25 11.65 2.79
N ASN A 135 -10.82 10.94 3.82
CA ASN A 135 -9.50 11.07 4.43
C ASN A 135 -8.41 10.27 3.72
N PHE A 136 -8.66 9.75 2.51
CA PHE A 136 -7.66 8.93 1.83
C PHE A 136 -6.39 9.72 1.45
N VAL A 137 -6.53 10.98 1.03
CA VAL A 137 -5.39 11.80 0.63
C VAL A 137 -4.74 12.45 1.85
N PHE A 138 -5.56 13.05 2.72
CA PHE A 138 -5.13 13.76 3.92
C PHE A 138 -5.84 13.19 5.14
N GLU A 139 -5.10 12.87 6.22
CA GLU A 139 -5.64 12.18 7.39
C GLU A 139 -6.84 12.89 8.02
N LYS A 140 -6.75 14.23 8.11
CA LYS A 140 -7.73 15.09 8.78
C LYS A 140 -8.83 15.60 7.84
N ASN A 141 -8.87 15.16 6.59
CA ASN A 141 -9.92 15.59 5.67
C ASN A 141 -11.24 14.86 5.96
N GLU A 142 -12.29 15.63 6.25
CA GLU A 142 -13.63 15.12 6.51
C GLU A 142 -14.56 15.28 5.30
N THR A 143 -14.14 16.04 4.29
CA THR A 143 -14.96 16.32 3.12
C THR A 143 -14.79 15.26 2.02
N PRO A 144 -15.86 14.83 1.33
CA PRO A 144 -15.74 13.90 0.22
C PRO A 144 -14.76 14.41 -0.83
N LEU A 145 -13.92 13.50 -1.35
CA LEU A 145 -13.00 13.82 -2.43
C LEU A 145 -13.75 14.31 -3.68
N THR A 146 -13.14 15.25 -4.37
CA THR A 146 -13.55 15.80 -5.66
C THR A 146 -12.68 15.26 -6.79
N GLY A 147 -13.10 15.45 -8.04
CA GLY A 147 -12.27 15.08 -9.19
C GLY A 147 -10.91 15.78 -9.19
N ALA A 148 -10.86 17.04 -8.73
CA ALA A 148 -9.60 17.78 -8.61
C ALA A 148 -8.64 17.14 -7.59
N ASP A 149 -9.16 16.67 -6.46
CA ASP A 149 -8.34 15.96 -5.46
C ASP A 149 -7.73 14.67 -6.02
N ILE A 150 -8.50 13.97 -6.86
CA ILE A 150 -8.01 12.78 -7.56
C ILE A 150 -6.90 13.16 -8.54
N ASP A 151 -7.14 14.14 -9.40
CA ASP A 151 -6.20 14.55 -10.45
C ASP A 151 -4.89 15.11 -9.88
N GLU A 152 -4.95 15.84 -8.76
CA GLU A 152 -3.79 16.49 -8.15
C GLU A 152 -2.98 15.55 -7.23
N HIS A 153 -3.66 14.66 -6.49
CA HIS A 153 -3.00 13.91 -5.40
C HIS A 153 -2.91 12.40 -5.61
N ILE A 154 -3.58 11.83 -6.62
CA ILE A 154 -3.50 10.40 -6.93
C ILE A 154 -2.46 10.15 -8.04
N GLY A 155 -1.25 9.83 -7.61
CA GLY A 155 -0.17 9.44 -8.53
C GLY A 155 -0.44 8.12 -9.28
N THR A 156 0.27 7.91 -10.39
CA THR A 156 0.08 6.79 -11.34
C THR A 156 -0.05 5.40 -10.69
N LYS A 157 0.74 5.12 -9.65
CA LYS A 157 0.70 3.81 -8.96
C LYS A 157 -0.53 3.65 -8.10
N THR A 158 -0.97 4.71 -7.42
CA THR A 158 -2.20 4.66 -6.64
C THR A 158 -3.41 4.58 -7.56
N ASP A 159 -3.44 5.32 -8.68
CA ASP A 159 -4.46 5.19 -9.73
C ASP A 159 -4.58 3.73 -10.20
N LEU A 160 -3.44 3.09 -10.48
CA LEU A 160 -3.43 1.68 -10.89
C LEU A 160 -3.84 0.72 -9.77
N ALA A 161 -3.44 0.97 -8.53
CA ALA A 161 -3.83 0.17 -7.37
C ALA A 161 -5.36 0.18 -7.18
N ILE A 162 -6.00 1.32 -7.43
CA ILE A 162 -7.46 1.46 -7.34
C ILE A 162 -8.13 0.79 -8.55
N CYS A 163 -7.64 1.03 -9.76
CA CYS A 163 -8.34 0.62 -10.98
C CYS A 163 -8.15 -0.85 -11.34
N ALA A 164 -6.94 -1.40 -11.18
CA ALA A 164 -6.63 -2.75 -11.64
C ALA A 164 -7.52 -3.84 -10.99
N PRO A 165 -7.82 -3.79 -9.67
CA PRO A 165 -8.77 -4.73 -9.05
C PRO A 165 -10.15 -4.73 -9.71
N ILE A 166 -10.62 -3.60 -10.22
CA ILE A 166 -11.96 -3.48 -10.83
C ILE A 166 -11.92 -3.97 -12.28
N ALA A 167 -10.94 -3.51 -13.04
CA ALA A 167 -10.81 -3.83 -14.45
C ALA A 167 -10.53 -5.33 -14.69
N TYR A 168 -9.78 -5.96 -13.79
CA TYR A 168 -9.24 -7.30 -14.01
C TYR A 168 -9.86 -8.40 -13.15
N THR A 169 -10.75 -8.06 -12.21
CA THR A 169 -11.50 -9.09 -11.49
C THR A 169 -12.57 -9.70 -12.39
N ILE A 170 -12.56 -11.03 -12.49
CA ILE A 170 -13.54 -11.81 -13.25
C ILE A 170 -14.14 -12.90 -12.36
N PRO A 171 -15.29 -13.50 -12.72
CA PRO A 171 -15.83 -14.64 -11.98
C PRO A 171 -14.79 -15.73 -11.78
N GLY A 172 -14.53 -16.11 -10.52
CA GLY A 172 -13.54 -17.13 -10.16
C GLY A 172 -12.09 -16.64 -10.03
N SER A 173 -11.81 -15.34 -10.23
CA SER A 173 -10.47 -14.76 -10.07
C SER A 173 -10.57 -13.29 -9.62
N ASP A 174 -10.45 -13.08 -8.31
CA ASP A 174 -10.38 -11.74 -7.72
C ASP A 174 -8.95 -11.18 -7.83
N VAL A 175 -8.85 -9.93 -8.27
CA VAL A 175 -7.58 -9.18 -8.34
C VAL A 175 -7.52 -8.22 -7.17
N HIS A 176 -6.35 -8.20 -6.53
CA HIS A 176 -6.07 -7.33 -5.40
C HIS A 176 -4.85 -6.47 -5.73
N ALA A 177 -4.80 -5.27 -5.19
CA ALA A 177 -3.62 -4.44 -5.26
C ALA A 177 -3.20 -4.02 -3.86
N TYR A 178 -1.92 -4.20 -3.57
CA TYR A 178 -1.32 -3.80 -2.31
C TYR A 178 -0.24 -2.77 -2.58
N GLN A 179 -0.17 -1.73 -1.76
CA GLN A 179 0.78 -0.65 -1.97
C GLN A 179 1.35 -0.16 -0.64
N VAL A 180 2.66 0.05 -0.61
CA VAL A 180 3.33 0.93 0.37
C VAL A 180 3.57 2.25 -0.33
N LYS A 181 2.90 3.31 0.11
CA LYS A 181 3.04 4.66 -0.47
C LYS A 181 4.33 5.32 0.01
N ARG A 182 4.93 6.15 -0.86
CA ARG A 182 6.06 7.03 -0.52
C ARG A 182 5.61 8.43 -0.08
N THR A 183 4.47 8.85 -0.61
CA THR A 183 3.78 10.08 -0.24
C THR A 183 3.46 10.06 1.24
N GLY A 184 3.91 11.08 1.97
CA GLY A 184 3.65 11.22 3.39
C GLY A 184 2.16 11.31 3.71
N TYR A 185 1.77 10.76 4.86
CA TYR A 185 0.41 10.75 5.36
C TYR A 185 0.41 11.05 6.86
N GLY A 186 -0.51 11.91 7.30
CA GLY A 186 -0.61 12.39 8.68
C GLY A 186 0.62 13.15 9.18
N ASP A 187 0.63 13.41 10.49
CA ASP A 187 1.63 14.29 11.13
C ASP A 187 3.07 13.73 11.11
N LEU A 188 3.21 12.39 11.05
CA LEU A 188 4.51 11.73 10.90
C LEU A 188 5.07 11.84 9.48
N GLY A 189 4.22 12.13 8.48
CA GLY A 189 4.62 12.24 7.08
C GLY A 189 5.20 10.95 6.50
N LEU A 190 4.92 9.78 7.12
CA LEU A 190 5.21 8.47 6.55
C LEU A 190 4.06 8.04 5.65
N GLY A 191 4.36 7.37 4.54
CA GLY A 191 3.30 6.83 3.70
C GLY A 191 2.54 5.70 4.38
N LYS A 192 1.42 5.29 3.77
CA LYS A 192 0.56 4.23 4.28
C LYS A 192 0.68 2.94 3.48
N VAL A 193 0.37 1.82 4.13
CA VAL A 193 0.11 0.53 3.49
C VAL A 193 -1.36 0.47 3.13
N THR A 194 -1.69 0.07 1.91
CA THR A 194 -3.08 0.02 1.41
C THR A 194 -3.33 -1.31 0.71
N HIS A 195 -4.58 -1.76 0.78
CA HIS A 195 -5.08 -2.93 0.07
C HIS A 195 -6.40 -2.56 -0.62
N PHE A 196 -6.42 -2.72 -1.94
CA PHE A 196 -7.56 -2.49 -2.80
C PHE A 196 -8.07 -3.82 -3.38
N ALA A 197 -9.38 -3.94 -3.48
CA ALA A 197 -10.07 -5.01 -4.19
C ALA A 197 -11.13 -4.39 -5.12
N LYS A 198 -11.94 -5.22 -5.80
CA LYS A 198 -13.00 -4.77 -6.71
C LYS A 198 -14.00 -3.77 -6.12
N GLN A 199 -14.09 -3.67 -4.80
CA GLN A 199 -15.01 -2.76 -4.11
C GLN A 199 -14.39 -1.41 -3.74
N GLY A 200 -13.10 -1.20 -4.00
CA GLY A 200 -12.34 -0.02 -3.59
C GLY A 200 -11.34 -0.36 -2.48
N LEU A 201 -11.02 0.62 -1.65
CA LEU A 201 -10.15 0.43 -0.50
C LEU A 201 -10.77 -0.58 0.49
N VAL A 202 -10.01 -1.61 0.85
CA VAL A 202 -10.42 -2.67 1.78
C VAL A 202 -9.88 -2.39 3.17
N GLU A 203 -8.60 -2.07 3.25
CA GLU A 203 -7.91 -1.76 4.49
C GLU A 203 -6.67 -0.91 4.22
N GLU A 204 -6.28 -0.16 5.24
CA GLU A 204 -5.03 0.59 5.24
C GLU A 204 -4.42 0.61 6.64
N LEU A 205 -3.10 0.77 6.68
CA LEU A 205 -2.34 0.99 7.90
C LEU A 205 -1.40 2.16 7.72
N PHE A 206 -1.40 3.05 8.70
CA PHE A 206 -0.47 4.18 8.79
C PHE A 206 -0.01 4.37 10.23
N PHE A 207 1.08 5.11 10.41
CA PHE A 207 1.60 5.41 11.74
C PHE A 207 1.12 6.79 12.18
N ARG A 208 0.86 6.93 13.48
CA ARG A 208 0.41 8.18 14.09
C ARG A 208 1.18 8.43 15.38
N TYR A 209 1.60 9.68 15.58
CA TYR A 209 2.07 10.14 16.87
C TYR A 209 0.89 10.34 17.81
N ALA A 210 0.89 9.65 18.95
CA ALA A 210 -0.22 9.63 19.89
C ALA A 210 0.30 9.62 21.34
N PRO A 211 0.82 10.75 21.85
CA PRO A 211 1.42 10.86 23.19
C PRO A 211 0.43 10.58 24.32
N ASP A 212 -0.86 10.79 24.08
CA ASP A 212 -1.94 10.60 25.05
C ASP A 212 -2.67 9.24 24.88
N SER A 213 -2.12 8.33 24.07
CA SER A 213 -2.72 7.01 23.83
C SER A 213 -2.40 6.04 24.97
N ASP A 214 -3.34 5.15 25.32
CA ASP A 214 -3.08 4.02 26.22
C ASP A 214 -2.42 2.82 25.50
N GLY A 215 -2.13 2.95 24.20
CA GLY A 215 -1.56 1.91 23.36
C GLY A 215 -2.59 0.93 22.76
N PRO A 216 -2.15 -0.15 22.10
CA PRO A 216 -0.75 -0.59 21.96
C PRO A 216 0.10 0.35 21.13
N PHE A 217 1.35 0.53 21.55
CA PHE A 217 2.35 1.28 20.81
C PHE A 217 3.11 0.35 19.86
N ILE A 218 3.43 0.87 18.67
CA ILE A 218 4.45 0.30 17.78
C ILE A 218 5.83 0.63 18.32
N ASP A 219 5.98 1.85 18.84
CA ASP A 219 7.18 2.34 19.51
C ASP A 219 6.75 3.26 20.67
N GLU A 220 6.95 2.79 21.90
CA GLU A 220 6.51 3.50 23.11
C GLU A 220 7.40 4.72 23.41
N GLU A 221 8.69 4.65 23.11
CA GLU A 221 9.65 5.75 23.32
C GLU A 221 9.26 7.02 22.55
N HIS A 222 8.79 6.85 21.31
CA HIS A 222 8.36 7.94 20.44
C HIS A 222 6.84 8.15 20.47
N ALA A 223 6.11 7.42 21.31
CA ALA A 223 4.65 7.40 21.39
C ALA A 223 3.96 7.21 20.02
N ILE A 224 4.44 6.24 19.23
CA ILE A 224 3.92 5.94 17.90
C ILE A 224 3.00 4.74 17.97
N VAL A 225 1.80 4.89 17.42
CA VAL A 225 0.83 3.81 17.22
C VAL A 225 0.65 3.51 15.75
N GLY A 226 0.26 2.28 15.43
CA GLY A 226 -0.19 1.90 14.09
C GLY A 226 -1.71 1.99 14.05
N VAL A 227 -2.27 2.72 13.10
CA VAL A 227 -3.71 2.86 12.93
C VAL A 227 -4.13 1.98 11.77
N HIS A 228 -4.92 0.95 12.07
CA HIS A 228 -5.45 0.04 11.06
C HIS A 228 -6.93 0.33 10.85
N ARG A 229 -7.27 0.77 9.65
CA ARG A 229 -8.66 0.99 9.22
C ARG A 229 -9.08 -0.09 8.24
N LYS A 230 -10.27 -0.62 8.45
CA LYS A 230 -10.95 -1.50 7.50
C LYS A 230 -12.19 -0.81 6.98
N TYR A 231 -12.49 -1.06 5.72
CA TYR A 231 -13.55 -0.41 5.00
C TYR A 231 -14.49 -1.42 4.38
N GLU A 232 -15.72 -0.98 4.12
CA GLU A 232 -16.69 -1.73 3.34
C GLU A 232 -17.44 -0.80 2.38
N LYS A 233 -18.05 -1.38 1.36
CA LYS A 233 -18.84 -0.63 0.39
C LYS A 233 -20.30 -0.65 0.81
N LEU A 234 -20.82 0.51 1.19
CA LEU A 234 -22.21 0.75 1.57
C LEU A 234 -22.80 1.86 0.70
N ASP A 235 -23.98 1.61 0.11
CA ASP A 235 -24.66 2.55 -0.80
C ASP A 235 -23.78 3.07 -1.94
N GLY A 236 -22.96 2.18 -2.49
CA GLY A 236 -22.06 2.47 -3.59
C GLY A 236 -20.77 3.20 -3.20
N ARG A 237 -20.59 3.57 -1.93
CA ARG A 237 -19.42 4.30 -1.42
C ARG A 237 -18.62 3.47 -0.43
N VAL A 238 -17.31 3.67 -0.41
CA VAL A 238 -16.44 3.12 0.63
C VAL A 238 -16.65 3.89 1.94
N GLN A 239 -16.92 3.17 3.02
CA GLN A 239 -17.13 3.70 4.36
C GLN A 239 -16.26 2.97 5.38
N LEU A 240 -15.84 3.67 6.43
CA LEU A 240 -15.06 3.10 7.52
C LEU A 240 -15.92 2.09 8.28
N LYS A 241 -15.45 0.84 8.32
CA LYS A 241 -16.10 -0.25 9.08
C LYS A 241 -15.55 -0.35 10.50
N SER A 242 -14.24 -0.23 10.64
CA SER A 242 -13.55 -0.31 11.93
C SER A 242 -12.22 0.41 11.88
N GLU A 243 -11.87 1.08 12.97
CA GLU A 243 -10.52 1.57 13.25
C GLU A 243 -10.03 0.88 14.53
N GLN A 244 -8.81 0.36 14.50
CA GLN A 244 -8.17 -0.26 15.65
C GLN A 244 -6.67 0.05 15.64
N LEU A 245 -6.07 0.04 16.83
CA LEU A 245 -4.62 0.15 16.93
C LEU A 245 -3.97 -1.20 16.60
N TRP A 246 -2.94 -1.15 15.76
CA TRP A 246 -2.21 -2.32 15.32
C TRP A 246 -1.30 -2.82 16.44
N ASN A 247 -1.48 -4.08 16.83
CA ASN A 247 -0.64 -4.73 17.83
C ASN A 247 0.42 -5.58 17.13
N THR A 248 1.70 -5.33 17.45
CA THR A 248 2.83 -6.10 16.94
C THR A 248 2.98 -7.47 17.59
N GLY A 249 2.13 -7.87 18.54
CA GLY A 249 2.11 -9.23 19.11
C GLY A 249 2.01 -10.35 18.07
N TYR A 250 1.53 -10.05 16.86
CA TYR A 250 1.59 -10.93 15.68
C TYR A 250 3.01 -11.22 15.16
N ARG A 251 4.04 -10.49 15.63
CA ARG A 251 5.45 -10.64 15.20
C ARG A 251 6.09 -11.95 15.63
N GLU A 252 5.69 -12.52 16.77
CA GLU A 252 6.26 -13.79 17.24
C GLU A 252 5.71 -14.96 16.41
N GLU A 253 4.39 -14.99 16.17
CA GLU A 253 3.76 -16.05 15.37
C GLU A 253 4.24 -16.06 13.91
N LEU A 254 4.46 -14.90 13.27
CA LEU A 254 4.92 -14.84 11.87
C LEU A 254 6.40 -15.19 11.68
N ARG A 255 7.22 -15.13 12.74
CA ARG A 255 8.63 -15.55 12.71
C ARG A 255 8.81 -17.04 13.02
N GLU A 256 7.86 -17.66 13.71
CA GLU A 256 7.95 -19.07 14.13
C GLU A 256 7.49 -20.09 13.07
N VAL A 257 6.88 -19.67 11.96
CA VAL A 257 6.49 -20.57 10.84
C VAL A 257 7.63 -20.77 9.81
N VAL A 258 8.88 -20.85 10.28
CA VAL A 258 10.07 -21.17 9.46
C VAL A 258 10.42 -22.64 9.57
#